data_AF-A0A2V9WBL6-F1
#
_entry.id   AF-A0A2V9WBL6-F1
#
_cell.length_a   1.000
_cell.length_b   1.000
_cell.length_c   1.000
_cell.angle_alpha   90.00
_cell.angle_beta   90.00
_cell.angle_gamma   90.00
#
_symmetry.space_group_name_H-M   'P 1'
#
loop_
_entity.id
_entity.type
_entity.pdbx_description
1 polymer ?
#
loop_
_entity_poly.entity_id
_entity_poly.type
_entity_poly.pdbx_seq_one_letter_code
_entity_poly.pdbx_strand_id
1 'polypeptide(L)'
;MMGVPMSQGNSRKVFLVVAGGNAAAERHFEDTIQRKRTLQEVRRFLPSQEIDNLEKIYHGSNFIVWGAVPGPMNESRWEKMTPGDVVLIYNNGRIRFAGEIAAKVRNKELARYFWKENETGTTWELMYFIVNEERTDVPIGKLNPLFGYLPNYRPQGFSMINEAAVSTFAQNYGDILGVLKTLERGEELIHLPTRKEEVSASIDERIERVPSEHDEMQWRLIRLGQLAKCDVWVPRSDQPKQYQGNQFRDFVLREFHETLDVPRSIENIDVVWKFGPYSIKSAFEIEHSTSVYSGILRLSDLRAEAPNSNYPLFIVASEDRRRKVFEELRRPTFSGPCLRLNEVIRFLGYEKLREIDESSKIAKDFDANVLLAAGEGVPLA
;
A
#
# COMPACT_ATOMS: atom_id res chain seq x y z
N MET A 1 18.69 34.27 8.93
CA MET A 1 18.29 32.86 9.15
C MET A 1 17.97 32.26 7.79
N MET A 2 18.88 31.43 7.28
CA MET A 2 18.65 30.70 6.03
C MET A 2 17.55 29.67 6.28
N GLY A 3 16.49 29.71 5.48
CA GLY A 3 15.43 28.72 5.51
C GLY A 3 16.02 27.35 5.23
N VAL A 4 15.74 26.41 6.12
CA VAL A 4 15.97 24.99 5.87
C VAL A 4 15.21 24.64 4.59
N PRO A 5 15.85 24.09 3.54
CA PRO A 5 15.12 23.67 2.37
C PRO A 5 14.18 22.55 2.80
N MET A 6 12.87 22.73 2.56
CA MET A 6 11.94 21.60 2.58
C MET A 6 12.51 20.55 1.63
N SER A 7 12.82 19.36 2.15
CA SER A 7 13.17 18.21 1.34
C SER A 7 12.07 18.03 0.30
N GLN A 8 12.38 18.24 -0.98
CA GLN A 8 11.47 17.85 -2.04
C GLN A 8 11.33 16.33 -1.93
N GLY A 9 10.21 15.87 -1.35
CA GLY A 9 9.83 14.48 -1.37
C GLY A 9 9.80 14.04 -2.83
N ASN A 10 10.58 13.02 -3.18
CA ASN A 10 10.69 12.56 -4.55
C ASN A 10 9.30 12.06 -4.99
N SER A 11 8.69 12.72 -5.96
CA SER A 11 7.35 12.37 -6.45
C SER A 11 7.38 10.96 -7.06
N ARG A 12 6.43 10.10 -6.69
CA ARG A 12 6.29 8.77 -7.32
C ARG A 12 6.11 8.96 -8.82
N LYS A 13 6.85 8.22 -9.64
CA LYS A 13 6.65 8.22 -11.09
C LYS A 13 5.64 7.16 -11.46
N VAL A 14 4.88 7.41 -12.53
CA VAL A 14 3.92 6.45 -13.06
C VAL A 14 4.36 6.04 -14.46
N PHE A 15 4.53 4.74 -14.64
CA PHE A 15 4.91 4.10 -15.90
C PHE A 15 3.71 3.38 -16.49
N LEU A 16 3.56 3.43 -17.81
CA LEU A 16 2.53 2.74 -18.58
C LEU A 16 3.20 1.73 -19.51
N VAL A 17 2.73 0.48 -19.47
CA VAL A 17 3.27 -0.60 -20.30
C VAL A 17 2.15 -1.25 -21.08
N VAL A 18 2.27 -1.27 -22.40
CA VAL A 18 1.32 -1.93 -23.27
C VAL A 18 1.62 -3.43 -23.32
N ALA A 19 0.69 -4.25 -22.81
CA ALA A 19 0.75 -5.73 -22.89
C ALA A 19 -0.13 -6.32 -24.01
N GLY A 20 -0.90 -5.49 -24.73
CA GLY A 20 -1.79 -5.90 -25.81
C GLY A 20 -1.22 -5.72 -27.22
N GLY A 21 -1.60 -6.59 -28.15
CA GLY A 21 -1.24 -6.49 -29.58
C GLY A 21 0.04 -7.20 -29.99
N ASN A 22 0.70 -7.90 -29.07
CA ASN A 22 1.85 -8.76 -29.33
C ASN A 22 1.71 -10.06 -28.52
N ALA A 23 1.64 -11.21 -29.20
CA ALA A 23 1.48 -12.53 -28.58
C ALA A 23 2.60 -12.89 -27.58
N ALA A 24 3.77 -12.23 -27.65
CA ALA A 24 4.82 -12.37 -26.64
C ALA A 24 4.43 -11.66 -25.33
N ALA A 25 3.89 -10.44 -25.41
CA ALA A 25 3.50 -9.66 -24.24
C ALA A 25 2.32 -10.28 -23.47
N GLU A 26 1.36 -10.89 -24.18
CA GLU A 26 0.27 -11.65 -23.55
C GLU A 26 0.79 -12.90 -22.82
N ARG A 27 1.72 -13.65 -23.44
CA ARG A 27 2.37 -14.80 -22.79
C ARG A 27 3.16 -14.39 -21.55
N HIS A 28 3.86 -13.26 -21.58
CA HIS A 28 4.58 -12.76 -20.40
C HIS A 28 3.62 -12.39 -19.28
N PHE A 29 2.47 -11.80 -19.63
CA PHE A 29 1.43 -11.45 -18.65
C PHE A 29 0.95 -12.70 -17.92
N GLU A 30 0.70 -13.79 -18.63
CA GLU A 30 0.37 -15.06 -17.98
C GLU A 30 1.56 -15.62 -17.16
N ASP A 31 2.76 -15.63 -17.73
CA ASP A 31 3.89 -16.34 -17.16
C ASP A 31 4.55 -15.69 -15.94
N THR A 32 4.50 -14.36 -15.80
CA THR A 32 5.21 -13.67 -14.70
C THR A 32 4.32 -12.76 -13.87
N ILE A 33 3.13 -12.42 -14.35
CA ILE A 33 2.13 -11.67 -13.56
C ILE A 33 1.07 -12.62 -12.98
N GLN A 34 0.53 -13.55 -13.77
CA GLN A 34 -0.47 -14.48 -13.24
C GLN A 34 0.15 -15.63 -12.44
N ARG A 35 1.21 -16.26 -12.94
CA ARG A 35 1.85 -17.42 -12.27
C ARG A 35 2.73 -17.04 -11.08
N LYS A 36 3.24 -15.80 -11.04
CA LYS A 36 4.30 -15.34 -10.12
C LYS A 36 5.57 -16.21 -10.20
N ARG A 37 6.65 -15.79 -9.56
CA ARG A 37 7.95 -16.48 -9.55
C ARG A 37 8.52 -16.55 -8.14
N THR A 38 9.45 -17.47 -7.90
CA THR A 38 10.01 -17.75 -6.58
C THR A 38 11.44 -17.26 -6.46
N LEU A 39 11.87 -16.90 -5.24
CA LEU A 39 13.27 -16.53 -4.98
C LEU A 39 14.23 -17.67 -5.31
N GLN A 40 13.82 -18.92 -5.07
CA GLN A 40 14.62 -20.11 -5.38
C GLN A 40 14.93 -20.23 -6.88
N GLU A 41 13.98 -19.91 -7.76
CA GLU A 41 14.19 -19.95 -9.22
C GLU A 41 15.27 -18.94 -9.69
N VAL A 42 15.35 -17.78 -9.03
CA VAL A 42 16.23 -16.68 -9.46
C VAL A 42 17.57 -16.64 -8.74
N ARG A 43 17.75 -17.38 -7.64
CA ARG A 43 19.01 -17.47 -6.87
C ARG A 43 20.24 -17.82 -7.70
N ARG A 44 20.08 -18.59 -8.78
CA ARG A 44 21.20 -18.95 -9.68
C ARG A 44 21.58 -17.87 -10.70
N PHE A 45 20.74 -16.85 -10.87
CA PHE A 45 20.93 -15.80 -11.88
C PHE A 45 21.29 -14.44 -11.28
N LEU A 46 20.91 -14.20 -10.03
CA LEU A 46 21.11 -12.91 -9.36
C LEU A 46 22.20 -12.99 -8.29
N PRO A 47 22.98 -11.92 -8.08
CA PRO A 47 23.92 -11.83 -6.96
C PRO A 47 23.22 -11.98 -5.60
N SER A 48 23.93 -12.52 -4.60
CA SER A 48 23.40 -12.73 -3.25
C SER A 48 22.80 -11.45 -2.64
N GLN A 49 23.42 -10.29 -2.87
CA GLN A 49 22.92 -9.01 -2.37
C GLN A 49 21.54 -8.64 -2.93
N GLU A 50 21.26 -8.96 -4.20
CA GLU A 50 19.94 -8.72 -4.81
C GLU A 50 18.91 -9.72 -4.29
N ILE A 51 19.31 -10.98 -4.11
CA ILE A 51 18.46 -12.00 -3.49
C ILE A 51 18.09 -11.59 -2.07
N ASP A 52 19.03 -11.15 -1.25
CA ASP A 52 18.77 -10.71 0.12
C ASP A 52 17.82 -9.50 0.16
N ASN A 53 17.95 -8.60 -0.82
CA ASN A 53 17.02 -7.47 -0.95
C ASN A 53 15.61 -7.91 -1.32
N LEU A 54 15.48 -8.82 -2.30
CA LEU A 54 14.18 -9.38 -2.68
C LEU A 54 13.58 -10.23 -1.55
N GLU A 55 14.40 -10.97 -0.80
CA GLU A 55 13.97 -11.76 0.37
C GLU A 55 13.40 -10.85 1.46
N LYS A 56 14.02 -9.69 1.70
CA LYS A 56 13.50 -8.67 2.62
C LYS A 56 12.19 -8.03 2.16
N ILE A 57 12.07 -7.73 0.87
CA ILE A 57 10.87 -7.05 0.33
C ILE A 57 9.68 -8.02 0.26
N TYR A 58 9.90 -9.24 -0.21
CA TYR A 58 8.84 -10.21 -0.45
C TYR A 58 8.63 -11.16 0.73
N HIS A 59 9.49 -11.13 1.75
CA HIS A 59 9.42 -12.02 2.93
C HIS A 59 9.34 -13.51 2.53
N GLY A 60 10.13 -13.89 1.53
CA GLY A 60 10.13 -15.25 0.95
C GLY A 60 8.91 -15.60 0.10
N SER A 61 7.97 -14.67 -0.11
CA SER A 61 6.78 -14.87 -0.94
C SER A 61 7.10 -14.87 -2.44
N ASN A 62 6.16 -15.38 -3.23
CA ASN A 62 6.25 -15.32 -4.68
C ASN A 62 6.15 -13.86 -5.17
N PHE A 63 6.96 -13.50 -6.14
CA PHE A 63 7.02 -12.14 -6.69
C PHE A 63 6.51 -12.07 -8.12
N ILE A 64 6.17 -10.87 -8.55
CA ILE A 64 5.85 -10.55 -9.94
C ILE A 64 7.08 -9.89 -10.57
N VAL A 65 7.35 -10.23 -11.82
CA VAL A 65 8.46 -9.63 -12.58
C VAL A 65 7.99 -9.28 -13.99
N TRP A 66 8.46 -8.14 -14.49
CA TRP A 66 8.25 -7.71 -15.86
C TRP A 66 9.56 -7.25 -16.48
N GLY A 67 9.58 -7.05 -17.80
CA GLY A 67 10.75 -6.56 -18.48
C GLY A 67 10.44 -5.81 -19.77
N ALA A 68 11.42 -5.05 -20.24
CA ALA A 68 11.41 -4.40 -21.54
C ALA A 68 12.64 -4.82 -22.36
N VAL A 69 12.51 -4.84 -23.68
CA VAL A 69 13.66 -5.02 -24.58
C VAL A 69 14.57 -3.79 -24.53
N PRO A 70 15.90 -3.95 -24.65
CA PRO A 70 16.83 -2.84 -24.74
C PRO A 70 16.53 -1.92 -25.92
N GLY A 71 16.80 -0.65 -25.72
CA GLY A 71 16.67 0.39 -26.72
C GLY A 71 16.74 1.76 -26.05
N PRO A 72 17.22 2.81 -26.74
CA PRO A 72 17.54 4.09 -26.10
C PRO A 72 16.38 4.66 -25.26
N MET A 73 15.16 4.51 -25.76
CA MET A 73 13.96 4.99 -25.08
C MET A 73 13.54 4.13 -23.87
N ASN A 74 13.67 2.80 -23.96
CA ASN A 74 13.32 1.89 -22.86
C ASN A 74 14.37 1.94 -21.76
N GLU A 75 15.65 2.00 -22.11
CA GLU A 75 16.77 2.14 -21.15
C GLU A 75 16.62 3.44 -20.36
N SER A 76 16.42 4.58 -21.03
CA SER A 76 16.21 5.86 -20.36
C SER A 76 15.03 5.86 -19.37
N ARG A 77 13.93 5.17 -19.71
CA ARG A 77 12.75 5.06 -18.82
C ARG A 77 13.01 4.11 -17.66
N TRP A 78 13.62 2.96 -17.94
CA TRP A 78 13.99 1.97 -16.92
C TRP A 78 15.02 2.51 -15.92
N GLU A 79 15.99 3.32 -16.37
CA GLU A 79 16.95 4.00 -15.51
C GLU A 79 16.28 4.96 -14.52
N LYS A 80 15.18 5.61 -14.93
CA LYS A 80 14.41 6.52 -14.07
C LYS A 80 13.54 5.82 -13.04
N MET A 81 13.26 4.52 -13.19
CA MET A 81 12.48 3.75 -12.22
C MET A 81 13.21 3.67 -10.88
N THR A 82 12.49 3.95 -9.81
CA THR A 82 12.92 3.82 -8.43
C THR A 82 11.92 2.99 -7.63
N PRO A 83 12.35 2.27 -6.58
CA PRO A 83 11.42 1.59 -5.68
C PRO A 83 10.33 2.54 -5.18
N GLY A 84 9.07 2.09 -5.20
CA GLY A 84 7.89 2.87 -4.86
C GLY A 84 7.21 3.58 -6.04
N ASP A 85 7.85 3.64 -7.22
CA ASP A 85 7.17 4.10 -8.44
C ASP A 85 6.05 3.12 -8.84
N VAL A 86 5.06 3.59 -9.60
CA VAL A 86 3.92 2.78 -10.02
C VAL A 86 4.06 2.35 -11.47
N VAL A 87 3.71 1.10 -11.77
CA VAL A 87 3.55 0.59 -13.13
C VAL A 87 2.11 0.19 -13.40
N LEU A 88 1.58 0.66 -14.52
CA LEU A 88 0.25 0.37 -15.03
C LEU A 88 0.37 -0.43 -16.31
N ILE A 89 -0.27 -1.59 -16.36
CA ILE A 89 -0.27 -2.45 -17.54
C ILE A 89 -1.58 -2.27 -18.29
N TYR A 90 -1.45 -1.74 -19.50
CA TYR A 90 -2.52 -1.44 -20.42
C TYR A 90 -2.68 -2.56 -21.44
N ASN A 91 -3.90 -3.07 -21.59
CA ASN A 91 -4.25 -4.03 -22.65
C ASN A 91 -5.68 -3.76 -23.14
N ASN A 92 -5.85 -3.71 -24.47
CA ASN A 92 -7.15 -3.57 -25.15
C ASN A 92 -8.02 -2.43 -24.62
N GLY A 93 -7.44 -1.23 -24.46
CA GLY A 93 -8.19 -0.05 -24.01
C GLY A 93 -8.36 0.07 -22.50
N ARG A 94 -7.82 -0.87 -21.71
CA ARG A 94 -8.05 -0.94 -20.26
C ARG A 94 -6.75 -1.11 -19.48
N ILE A 95 -6.70 -0.59 -18.26
CA ILE A 95 -5.67 -0.92 -17.27
C ILE A 95 -6.08 -2.26 -16.66
N ARG A 96 -5.30 -3.31 -16.93
CA ARG A 96 -5.57 -4.69 -16.48
C ARG A 96 -4.87 -5.05 -15.19
N PHE A 97 -3.81 -4.32 -14.89
CA PHE A 97 -2.96 -4.56 -13.74
C PHE A 97 -2.25 -3.27 -13.36
N ALA A 98 -2.08 -3.07 -12.06
CA ALA A 98 -1.26 -2.03 -11.50
C ALA A 98 -0.41 -2.60 -10.36
N GLY A 99 0.72 -1.98 -10.07
CA GLY A 99 1.53 -2.32 -8.91
C GLY A 99 2.70 -1.35 -8.73
N GLU A 100 3.47 -1.56 -7.68
CA GLU A 100 4.60 -0.73 -7.32
C GLU A 100 5.92 -1.42 -7.65
N ILE A 101 6.91 -0.65 -8.10
CA ILE A 101 8.26 -1.13 -8.37
C ILE A 101 8.92 -1.45 -7.04
N ALA A 102 9.35 -2.69 -6.86
CA ALA A 102 10.12 -3.12 -5.69
C ALA A 102 11.63 -2.97 -5.90
N ALA A 103 12.10 -3.43 -7.05
CA ALA A 103 13.50 -3.43 -7.43
C ALA A 103 13.61 -3.54 -8.95
N LYS A 104 14.80 -3.26 -9.50
CA LYS A 104 15.09 -3.46 -10.92
C LYS A 104 16.43 -4.13 -11.10
N VAL A 105 16.54 -4.95 -12.14
CA VAL A 105 17.77 -5.64 -12.53
C VAL A 105 17.88 -5.69 -14.04
N ARG A 106 19.08 -5.46 -14.58
CA ARG A 106 19.37 -5.75 -15.98
C ARG A 106 20.00 -7.13 -16.08
N ASN A 107 19.28 -8.12 -16.59
CA ASN A 107 19.79 -9.49 -16.65
C ASN A 107 19.28 -10.26 -17.88
N LYS A 108 20.17 -10.46 -18.86
CA LYS A 108 19.85 -11.14 -20.13
C LYS A 108 19.61 -12.64 -19.95
N GLU A 109 20.38 -13.29 -19.09
CA GLU A 109 20.26 -14.74 -18.86
C GLU A 109 18.94 -15.07 -18.17
N LEU A 110 18.58 -14.29 -17.15
CA LEU A 110 17.31 -14.43 -16.46
C LEU A 110 16.12 -14.13 -17.37
N ALA A 111 16.21 -13.08 -18.19
CA ALA A 111 15.16 -12.75 -19.16
C ALA A 111 14.96 -13.86 -20.21
N ARG A 112 16.04 -14.49 -20.69
CA ARG A 112 15.94 -15.68 -21.57
C ARG A 112 15.31 -16.87 -20.87
N TYR A 113 15.62 -17.07 -19.59
CA TYR A 113 15.00 -18.14 -18.79
C TYR A 113 13.49 -17.96 -18.67
N PHE A 114 13.00 -16.74 -18.44
CA PHE A 114 11.56 -16.46 -18.32
C PHE A 114 10.83 -16.33 -19.65
N TRP A 115 11.41 -15.61 -20.60
CA TRP A 115 10.69 -15.10 -21.78
C TRP A 115 11.35 -15.50 -23.11
N LYS A 116 12.44 -16.27 -23.07
CA LYS A 116 13.22 -16.65 -24.26
C LYS A 116 13.71 -15.41 -25.03
N GLU A 117 13.87 -15.52 -26.34
CA GLU A 117 14.20 -14.42 -27.23
C GLU A 117 13.02 -14.15 -28.18
N ASN A 118 12.89 -12.92 -28.63
CA ASN A 118 11.99 -12.55 -29.72
C ASN A 118 12.61 -12.90 -31.09
N GLU A 119 11.87 -12.62 -32.16
CA GLU A 119 12.28 -12.90 -33.54
C GLU A 119 13.58 -12.20 -33.95
N THR A 120 13.97 -11.12 -33.27
CA THR A 120 15.21 -10.38 -33.54
C THR A 120 16.39 -10.83 -32.67
N GLY A 121 16.23 -11.90 -31.88
CA GLY A 121 17.27 -12.42 -30.99
C GLY A 121 17.50 -11.58 -29.73
N THR A 122 16.60 -10.63 -29.45
CA THR A 122 16.63 -9.80 -28.25
C THR A 122 15.67 -10.34 -27.18
N THR A 123 15.87 -9.97 -25.92
CA THR A 123 15.02 -10.41 -24.80
C THR A 123 14.70 -9.22 -23.90
N TRP A 124 13.76 -9.39 -22.98
CA TRP A 124 13.26 -8.36 -22.07
C TRP A 124 14.17 -8.17 -20.85
N GLU A 125 15.46 -7.94 -21.10
CA GLU A 125 16.51 -7.90 -20.07
C GLU A 125 16.47 -6.68 -19.15
N LEU A 126 15.70 -5.64 -19.49
CA LEU A 126 15.46 -4.50 -18.59
C LEU A 126 14.34 -4.85 -17.61
N MET A 127 14.68 -5.64 -16.59
CA MET A 127 13.72 -6.27 -15.70
C MET A 127 13.40 -5.42 -14.48
N TYR A 128 12.20 -5.56 -13.95
CA TYR A 128 11.79 -4.98 -12.69
C TYR A 128 10.76 -5.85 -11.98
N PHE A 129 10.85 -5.84 -10.66
CA PHE A 129 10.02 -6.62 -9.75
C PHE A 129 8.88 -5.76 -9.24
N ILE A 130 7.69 -6.35 -9.09
CA ILE A 130 6.45 -5.65 -8.77
C ILE A 130 5.85 -6.21 -7.47
N VAL A 131 5.52 -5.30 -6.55
CA VAL A 131 4.78 -5.54 -5.31
C VAL A 131 3.44 -4.81 -5.34
N ASN A 132 2.58 -5.10 -4.36
CA ASN A 132 1.30 -4.42 -4.18
C ASN A 132 0.43 -4.48 -5.43
N GLU A 133 0.32 -5.70 -5.96
CA GLU A 133 -0.40 -5.91 -7.19
C GLU A 133 -1.89 -5.69 -7.02
N GLU A 134 -2.47 -4.96 -7.98
CA GLU A 134 -3.90 -4.81 -8.12
C GLU A 134 -4.32 -5.25 -9.51
N ARG A 135 -5.18 -6.27 -9.55
CA ARG A 135 -5.91 -6.62 -10.76
C ARG A 135 -7.06 -5.64 -10.91
N THR A 136 -7.17 -5.07 -12.10
CA THR A 136 -8.13 -4.01 -12.40
C THR A 136 -8.75 -4.23 -13.77
N ASP A 137 -9.91 -3.63 -14.01
CA ASP A 137 -10.53 -3.59 -15.33
C ASP A 137 -11.06 -2.18 -15.66
N VAL A 138 -10.18 -1.18 -15.52
CA VAL A 138 -10.55 0.24 -15.71
C VAL A 138 -10.31 0.67 -17.16
N PRO A 139 -11.31 1.20 -17.87
CA PRO A 139 -11.10 1.83 -19.17
C PRO A 139 -10.11 2.99 -19.06
N ILE A 140 -9.06 3.01 -19.88
CA ILE A 140 -8.04 4.06 -19.80
C ILE A 140 -8.62 5.46 -20.01
N GLY A 141 -9.72 5.57 -20.76
CA GLY A 141 -10.42 6.84 -20.98
C GLY A 141 -11.08 7.42 -19.72
N LYS A 142 -11.28 6.64 -18.65
CA LYS A 142 -11.67 7.16 -17.33
C LYS A 142 -10.48 7.70 -16.54
N LEU A 143 -9.28 7.15 -16.77
CA LEU A 143 -8.06 7.52 -16.06
C LEU A 143 -7.35 8.71 -16.72
N ASN A 144 -7.31 8.75 -18.06
CA ASN A 144 -6.64 9.79 -18.85
C ASN A 144 -6.98 11.22 -18.41
N PRO A 145 -8.27 11.59 -18.20
CA PRO A 145 -8.62 12.96 -17.79
C PRO A 145 -8.05 13.36 -16.44
N LEU A 146 -7.84 12.40 -15.52
CA LEU A 146 -7.28 12.65 -14.20
C LEU A 146 -5.80 13.06 -14.26
N PHE A 147 -5.10 12.67 -15.33
CA PHE A 147 -3.74 13.10 -15.65
C PHE A 147 -3.70 14.26 -16.67
N GLY A 148 -4.85 14.83 -17.04
CA GLY A 148 -4.93 15.90 -18.05
C GLY A 148 -4.77 15.44 -19.50
N TYR A 149 -4.87 14.13 -19.78
CA TYR A 149 -4.86 13.59 -21.14
C TYR A 149 -6.27 13.50 -21.73
N LEU A 150 -6.37 13.49 -23.07
CA LEU A 150 -7.63 13.26 -23.77
C LEU A 150 -8.18 11.85 -23.47
N PRO A 151 -9.51 11.66 -23.31
CA PRO A 151 -10.10 10.34 -23.03
C PRO A 151 -9.72 9.25 -24.04
N ASN A 152 -9.52 9.62 -25.30
CA ASN A 152 -9.15 8.70 -26.38
C ASN A 152 -7.64 8.49 -26.54
N TYR A 153 -6.79 9.15 -25.74
CA TYR A 153 -5.35 8.94 -25.75
C TYR A 153 -5.02 7.47 -25.45
N ARG A 154 -4.16 6.87 -26.28
CA ARG A 154 -3.69 5.50 -26.10
C ARG A 154 -2.17 5.50 -25.89
N PRO A 155 -1.68 4.96 -24.76
CA PRO A 155 -0.26 4.84 -24.53
C PRO A 155 0.36 3.87 -25.54
N GLN A 156 1.64 4.09 -25.83
CA GLN A 156 2.41 3.31 -26.80
C GLN A 156 3.64 2.72 -26.11
N GLY A 157 3.82 1.41 -26.25
CA GLY A 157 4.97 0.69 -25.69
C GLY A 157 5.12 0.86 -24.18
N PHE A 158 6.37 1.05 -23.74
CA PHE A 158 6.71 1.34 -22.35
C PHE A 158 6.91 2.84 -22.18
N SER A 159 5.93 3.59 -21.65
CA SER A 159 5.95 5.05 -21.49
C SER A 159 5.95 5.48 -20.02
N MET A 160 6.16 6.78 -19.80
CA MET A 160 6.15 7.43 -18.48
C MET A 160 5.17 8.59 -18.54
N ILE A 161 4.31 8.71 -17.53
CA ILE A 161 3.41 9.86 -17.37
C ILE A 161 4.24 11.07 -16.93
N ASN A 162 3.86 12.26 -17.39
CA ASN A 162 4.53 13.48 -17.01
C ASN A 162 4.48 13.67 -15.48
N GLU A 163 5.63 13.95 -14.84
CA GLU A 163 5.72 14.05 -13.37
C GLU A 163 4.83 15.15 -12.78
N ALA A 164 4.65 16.27 -13.48
CA ALA A 164 3.74 17.32 -13.01
C ALA A 164 2.28 16.85 -13.06
N ALA A 165 1.90 16.06 -14.08
CA ALA A 165 0.57 15.45 -14.15
C ALA A 165 0.38 14.42 -13.02
N VAL A 166 1.41 13.63 -12.69
CA VAL A 166 1.35 12.70 -11.55
C VAL A 166 1.21 13.44 -10.22
N SER A 167 1.99 14.50 -10.01
CA SER A 167 1.90 15.32 -8.80
C SER A 167 0.52 15.98 -8.66
N THR A 168 -0.04 16.54 -9.74
CA THR A 168 -1.40 17.08 -9.74
C THR A 168 -2.44 16.00 -9.47
N PHE A 169 -2.28 14.81 -10.05
CA PHE A 169 -3.15 13.67 -9.78
C PHE A 169 -3.12 13.30 -8.29
N ALA A 170 -1.93 13.13 -7.72
CA ALA A 170 -1.75 12.73 -6.32
C ALA A 170 -2.35 13.79 -5.37
N GLN A 171 -2.14 15.07 -5.65
CA GLN A 171 -2.71 16.17 -4.87
C GLN A 171 -4.26 16.22 -4.92
N ASN A 172 -4.85 15.86 -6.06
CA ASN A 172 -6.30 15.96 -6.25
C ASN A 172 -7.05 14.68 -5.88
N TYR A 173 -6.40 13.52 -5.96
CA TYR A 173 -7.08 12.22 -5.84
C TYR A 173 -6.37 11.24 -4.90
N GLY A 174 -5.14 11.49 -4.46
CA GLY A 174 -4.37 10.60 -3.59
C GLY A 174 -3.77 9.40 -4.33
N ASP A 175 -3.86 8.21 -3.72
CA ASP A 175 -3.27 6.97 -4.24
C ASP A 175 -3.94 6.47 -5.53
N ILE A 176 -3.11 6.19 -6.53
CA ILE A 176 -3.54 5.70 -7.85
C ILE A 176 -4.15 4.30 -7.80
N LEU A 177 -3.66 3.41 -6.93
CA LEU A 177 -4.20 2.05 -6.81
C LEU A 177 -5.63 2.10 -6.23
N GLY A 178 -5.84 2.91 -5.20
CA GLY A 178 -7.15 3.23 -4.65
C GLY A 178 -8.09 3.83 -5.69
N VAL A 179 -7.65 4.84 -6.44
CA VAL A 179 -8.43 5.47 -7.53
C VAL A 179 -8.87 4.45 -8.59
N LEU A 180 -7.98 3.53 -8.99
CA LEU A 180 -8.33 2.48 -9.95
C LEU A 180 -9.46 1.57 -9.43
N LYS A 181 -9.43 1.19 -8.15
CA LYS A 181 -10.51 0.40 -7.54
C LYS A 181 -11.82 1.16 -7.46
N THR A 182 -11.79 2.43 -7.10
CA THR A 182 -12.99 3.28 -7.06
C THR A 182 -13.61 3.40 -8.46
N LEU A 183 -12.79 3.64 -9.49
CA LEU A 183 -13.25 3.69 -10.89
C LEU A 183 -13.79 2.35 -11.41
N GLU A 184 -13.20 1.24 -10.98
CA GLU A 184 -13.65 -0.12 -11.30
C GLU A 184 -15.01 -0.43 -10.68
N ARG A 185 -15.24 -0.03 -9.43
CA ARG A 185 -16.55 -0.14 -8.74
C ARG A 185 -17.62 0.79 -9.33
N GLY A 186 -17.22 1.74 -10.17
CA GLY A 186 -18.13 2.74 -10.74
C GLY A 186 -18.55 3.82 -9.72
N GLU A 187 -17.78 3.95 -8.64
CA GLU A 187 -17.97 4.96 -7.61
C GLU A 187 -17.44 6.32 -8.09
N GLU A 188 -18.02 7.41 -7.58
CA GLU A 188 -17.50 8.76 -7.85
C GLU A 188 -16.23 9.01 -7.05
N LEU A 189 -15.21 9.59 -7.71
CA LEU A 189 -13.97 10.00 -7.06
C LEU A 189 -14.18 11.29 -6.27
N ILE A 190 -13.65 11.31 -5.06
CA ILE A 190 -13.62 12.52 -4.25
C ILE A 190 -12.42 13.36 -4.69
N HIS A 191 -12.70 14.59 -5.15
CA HIS A 191 -11.67 15.57 -5.48
C HIS A 191 -11.23 16.31 -4.21
N LEU A 192 -9.94 16.23 -3.90
CA LEU A 192 -9.31 16.96 -2.80
C LEU A 192 -9.19 18.45 -3.16
N PRO A 193 -9.88 19.37 -2.45
CA PRO A 193 -9.61 20.78 -2.63
C PRO A 193 -8.16 21.07 -2.20
N THR A 194 -7.39 21.76 -3.03
CA THR A 194 -6.00 22.15 -2.71
C THR A 194 -5.99 23.00 -1.44
N ARG A 195 -5.74 22.37 -0.29
CA ARG A 195 -5.63 23.06 1.00
C ARG A 195 -4.15 23.35 1.24
N LYS A 196 -3.79 24.63 1.33
CA LYS A 196 -2.40 25.08 1.53
C LYS A 196 -1.91 24.96 2.97
N GLU A 197 -2.73 24.48 3.90
CA GLU A 197 -2.39 24.41 5.33
C GLU A 197 -2.77 23.04 5.90
N GLU A 198 -1.74 22.25 6.23
CA GLU A 198 -1.84 21.12 7.15
C GLU A 198 -2.12 21.69 8.55
N VAL A 199 -3.34 21.56 9.02
CA VAL A 199 -3.62 21.77 10.45
C VAL A 199 -3.42 20.42 11.11
N SER A 200 -2.19 20.14 11.55
CA SER A 200 -1.94 18.97 12.40
C SER A 200 -2.66 19.20 13.72
N ALA A 201 -3.82 18.57 13.93
CA ALA A 201 -4.44 18.54 15.23
C ALA A 201 -3.60 17.65 16.15
N SER A 202 -2.61 18.23 16.83
CA SER A 202 -1.97 17.58 17.98
C SER A 202 -2.99 17.60 19.12
N ILE A 203 -3.84 16.58 19.20
CA ILE A 203 -4.71 16.38 20.35
C ILE A 203 -3.81 15.88 21.48
N ASP A 204 -3.24 16.82 22.24
CA ASP A 204 -2.37 16.55 23.39
C ASP A 204 -3.23 16.16 24.60
N GLU A 205 -3.94 15.04 24.47
CA GLU A 205 -4.70 14.43 25.55
C GLU A 205 -3.71 13.62 26.42
N ARG A 206 -3.23 14.22 27.52
CA ARG A 206 -2.54 13.50 28.60
C ARG A 206 -3.51 12.54 29.27
N ILE A 207 -3.71 11.39 28.65
CA ILE A 207 -4.55 10.33 29.18
C ILE A 207 -3.64 9.30 29.82
N GLU A 208 -3.87 9.04 31.11
CA GLU A 208 -3.28 7.91 31.83
C GLU A 208 -3.70 6.62 31.10
N ARG A 209 -2.84 6.16 30.19
CA ARG A 209 -2.90 4.80 29.63
C ARG A 209 -2.66 3.87 30.81
N VAL A 210 -3.63 3.03 31.17
CA VAL A 210 -3.34 1.86 32.01
C VAL A 210 -2.46 0.96 31.12
N PRO A 211 -1.14 0.85 31.35
CA PRO A 211 -0.20 0.49 30.29
C PRO A 211 -0.34 -0.95 29.77
N SER A 212 -0.94 -1.86 30.54
CA SER A 212 -0.82 -3.29 30.24
C SER A 212 -1.65 -3.78 29.06
N GLU A 213 -2.89 -3.31 28.89
CA GLU A 213 -3.78 -3.85 27.84
C GLU A 213 -3.58 -3.16 26.49
N HIS A 214 -3.34 -1.85 26.46
CA HIS A 214 -2.95 -1.18 25.21
C HIS A 214 -1.68 -1.81 24.64
N ASP A 215 -0.64 -1.98 25.47
CA ASP A 215 0.62 -2.56 25.03
C ASP A 215 0.47 -4.06 24.71
N GLU A 216 -0.44 -4.79 25.38
CA GLU A 216 -0.82 -6.15 24.97
C GLU A 216 -1.40 -6.16 23.55
N MET A 217 -2.41 -5.34 23.27
CA MET A 217 -3.08 -5.33 21.96
C MET A 217 -2.12 -4.89 20.86
N GLN A 218 -1.29 -3.88 21.14
CA GLN A 218 -0.27 -3.40 20.22
C GLN A 218 0.75 -4.51 19.90
N TRP A 219 1.22 -5.23 20.93
CA TRP A 219 2.10 -6.38 20.74
C TRP A 219 1.48 -7.49 19.90
N ARG A 220 0.22 -7.85 20.17
CA ARG A 220 -0.48 -8.90 19.39
C ARG A 220 -0.60 -8.52 17.92
N LEU A 221 -0.91 -7.25 17.62
CA LEU A 221 -0.94 -6.76 16.24
C LEU A 221 0.46 -6.74 15.59
N ILE A 222 1.52 -6.39 16.33
CA ILE A 222 2.91 -6.51 15.83
C ILE A 222 3.22 -7.95 15.48
N ARG A 223 2.96 -8.88 16.40
CA ARG A 223 3.23 -10.31 16.23
C ARG A 223 2.46 -10.90 15.06
N LEU A 224 1.16 -10.63 14.96
CA LEU A 224 0.33 -11.09 13.84
C LEU A 224 0.78 -10.49 12.51
N GLY A 225 1.20 -9.22 12.47
CA GLY A 225 1.75 -8.59 11.27
C GLY A 225 3.04 -9.27 10.79
N GLN A 226 3.93 -9.61 11.73
CA GLN A 226 5.15 -10.38 11.41
C GLN A 226 4.82 -11.78 10.88
N LEU A 227 3.86 -12.49 11.50
CA LEU A 227 3.40 -13.80 11.02
C LEU A 227 2.73 -13.72 9.65
N ALA A 228 2.06 -12.60 9.36
CA ALA A 228 1.47 -12.29 8.06
C ALA A 228 2.49 -11.85 7.00
N LYS A 229 3.79 -11.82 7.32
CA LYS A 229 4.85 -11.34 6.42
C LYS A 229 4.65 -9.88 6.00
N CYS A 230 4.14 -9.06 6.92
CA CYS A 230 4.00 -7.62 6.75
C CYS A 230 5.17 -6.89 7.44
N ASP A 231 5.54 -5.74 6.89
CA ASP A 231 6.34 -4.77 7.62
C ASP A 231 5.42 -4.01 8.58
N VAL A 232 5.78 -3.93 9.85
CA VAL A 232 4.93 -3.29 10.87
C VAL A 232 5.53 -1.96 11.29
N TRP A 233 4.71 -0.91 11.35
CA TRP A 233 5.07 0.37 11.97
C TRP A 233 4.26 0.60 13.23
N VAL A 234 4.90 1.20 14.23
CA VAL A 234 4.27 1.81 15.41
C VAL A 234 4.92 3.18 15.67
N PRO A 235 4.21 4.12 16.32
CA PRO A 235 4.72 5.45 16.60
C PRO A 235 6.06 5.42 17.31
N ARG A 236 6.96 6.37 17.03
CA ARG A 236 8.32 6.41 17.61
C ARG A 236 8.32 6.41 19.14
N SER A 237 7.31 7.01 19.77
CA SER A 237 7.11 7.02 21.22
C SER A 237 6.84 5.63 21.81
N ASP A 238 6.29 4.73 21.00
CA ASP A 238 5.84 3.40 21.41
C ASP A 238 6.87 2.31 21.09
N GLN A 239 7.82 2.56 20.17
CA GLN A 239 8.88 1.60 19.81
C GLN A 239 9.73 1.10 21.00
N PRO A 240 10.08 1.91 22.03
CA PRO A 240 10.85 1.44 23.18
C PRO A 240 10.06 0.54 24.15
N LYS A 241 8.74 0.40 23.99
CA LYS A 241 7.90 -0.42 24.86
C LYS A 241 8.21 -1.91 24.70
N GLN A 242 7.76 -2.70 25.67
CA GLN A 242 7.92 -4.15 25.65
C GLN A 242 6.68 -4.85 26.20
N TYR A 243 6.43 -6.06 25.71
CA TYR A 243 5.40 -6.95 26.25
C TYR A 243 5.93 -8.39 26.31
N GLN A 244 5.74 -9.05 27.47
CA GLN A 244 6.23 -10.42 27.72
C GLN A 244 7.73 -10.62 27.36
N GLY A 245 8.56 -9.61 27.62
CA GLY A 245 10.01 -9.66 27.35
C GLY A 245 10.43 -9.35 25.91
N ASN A 246 9.49 -9.10 25.00
CA ASN A 246 9.77 -8.71 23.62
C ASN A 246 9.70 -7.19 23.47
N GLN A 247 10.76 -6.56 22.96
CA GLN A 247 10.79 -5.11 22.70
C GLN A 247 10.19 -4.82 21.32
N PHE A 248 9.31 -3.82 21.21
CA PHE A 248 8.60 -3.55 19.96
C PHE A 248 9.55 -3.15 18.84
N ARG A 249 10.56 -2.32 19.15
CA ARG A 249 11.61 -1.87 18.20
C ARG A 249 12.32 -2.99 17.43
N ASP A 250 12.32 -4.22 17.95
CA ASP A 250 12.99 -5.37 17.32
C ASP A 250 12.12 -6.01 16.22
N PHE A 251 10.83 -5.68 16.17
CA PHE A 251 9.82 -6.26 15.27
C PHE A 251 9.08 -5.22 14.41
N VAL A 252 9.54 -3.97 14.40
CA VAL A 252 8.89 -2.87 13.68
C VAL A 252 9.91 -2.07 12.85
N LEU A 253 9.41 -1.36 11.84
CA LEU A 253 10.18 -0.43 11.04
C LEU A 253 10.71 0.72 11.91
N ARG A 254 12.00 1.06 11.76
CA ARG A 254 12.63 2.18 12.49
C ARG A 254 12.24 3.55 11.96
N GLU A 255 11.93 3.61 10.67
CA GLU A 255 11.53 4.84 9.97
C GLU A 255 10.30 4.58 9.12
N PHE A 256 9.36 5.52 9.18
CA PHE A 256 8.23 5.54 8.28
C PHE A 256 8.67 6.17 6.97
N HIS A 257 8.64 5.40 5.88
CA HIS A 257 8.96 5.94 4.56
C HIS A 257 7.72 6.64 4.02
N GLU A 258 7.73 7.98 4.04
CA GLU A 258 6.69 8.84 3.46
C GLU A 258 6.71 8.77 1.93
N THR A 259 5.53 8.72 1.31
CA THR A 259 5.34 8.94 -0.14
C THR A 259 4.26 9.99 -0.35
N LEU A 260 4.22 10.66 -1.51
CA LEU A 260 3.27 11.78 -1.76
C LEU A 260 1.79 11.44 -1.51
N ASP A 261 1.43 10.18 -1.66
CA ASP A 261 0.10 9.61 -1.52
C ASP A 261 -0.18 9.02 -0.12
N VAL A 262 0.83 8.99 0.76
CA VAL A 262 0.69 8.53 2.15
C VAL A 262 0.76 9.73 3.10
N PRO A 263 -0.34 10.07 3.78
CA PRO A 263 -0.37 11.25 4.63
C PRO A 263 0.44 11.09 5.92
N ARG A 264 0.99 12.21 6.44
CA ARG A 264 1.79 12.22 7.69
C ARG A 264 1.03 11.85 8.94
N SER A 265 -0.28 12.12 8.96
CA SER A 265 -1.18 11.77 10.06
C SER A 265 -1.10 10.27 10.42
N ILE A 266 -0.73 9.42 9.46
CA ILE A 266 -0.59 7.98 9.65
C ILE A 266 0.50 7.59 10.66
N GLU A 267 1.51 8.43 10.87
CA GLU A 267 2.60 8.13 11.81
C GLU A 267 2.12 8.03 13.26
N ASN A 268 0.98 8.66 13.57
CA ASN A 268 0.37 8.73 14.89
C ASN A 268 -0.69 7.65 15.14
N ILE A 269 -0.88 6.72 14.18
CA ILE A 269 -1.75 5.56 14.34
C ILE A 269 -0.99 4.47 15.09
N ASP A 270 -1.65 3.82 16.06
CA ASP A 270 -0.97 2.94 17.01
C ASP A 270 -0.25 1.75 16.35
N VAL A 271 -0.83 1.16 15.29
CA VAL A 271 -0.18 0.13 14.47
C VAL A 271 -0.56 0.27 12.99
N VAL A 272 0.43 0.22 12.11
CA VAL A 272 0.22 0.19 10.65
C VAL A 272 0.92 -1.02 10.06
N TRP A 273 0.17 -1.84 9.32
CA TRP A 273 0.74 -2.94 8.54
C TRP A 273 1.01 -2.47 7.12
N LYS A 274 2.21 -2.77 6.62
CA LYS A 274 2.71 -2.42 5.30
C LYS A 274 3.18 -3.65 4.56
N PHE A 275 3.23 -3.55 3.24
CA PHE A 275 3.89 -4.55 2.40
C PHE A 275 4.97 -3.86 1.57
N GLY A 276 6.22 -4.14 1.94
CA GLY A 276 7.33 -3.31 1.56
C GLY A 276 7.27 -1.92 2.23
N PRO A 277 8.24 -1.05 1.92
CA PRO A 277 8.36 0.25 2.58
C PRO A 277 7.25 1.26 2.20
N TYR A 278 6.43 1.00 1.17
CA TYR A 278 5.62 2.04 0.54
C TYR A 278 4.11 1.85 0.63
N SER A 279 3.58 0.62 0.69
CA SER A 279 2.14 0.38 0.64
C SER A 279 1.56 -0.02 1.99
N ILE A 280 0.42 0.59 2.33
CA ILE A 280 -0.34 0.31 3.54
C ILE A 280 -1.30 -0.84 3.25
N LYS A 281 -1.19 -1.92 4.04
CA LYS A 281 -2.14 -3.03 4.04
C LYS A 281 -3.31 -2.78 4.97
N SER A 282 -3.07 -2.20 6.15
CA SER A 282 -4.11 -1.84 7.11
C SER A 282 -3.56 -0.92 8.20
N ALA A 283 -4.45 -0.20 8.88
CA ALA A 283 -4.13 0.63 10.04
C ALA A 283 -5.08 0.29 11.20
N PHE A 284 -4.54 0.25 12.42
CA PHE A 284 -5.22 -0.16 13.64
C PHE A 284 -5.01 0.90 14.73
N GLU A 285 -6.12 1.38 15.26
CA GLU A 285 -6.18 2.37 16.32
C GLU A 285 -6.70 1.71 17.60
N ILE A 286 -5.93 1.75 18.69
CA ILE A 286 -6.20 0.98 19.91
C ILE A 286 -6.84 1.89 20.96
N GLU A 287 -8.13 1.68 21.18
CA GLU A 287 -8.93 2.47 22.10
C GLU A 287 -9.04 1.78 23.46
N HIS A 288 -8.25 2.24 24.43
CA HIS A 288 -8.22 1.69 25.79
C HIS A 288 -8.80 2.64 26.86
N SER A 289 -8.14 3.77 27.12
CA SER A 289 -8.57 4.80 28.11
C SER A 289 -8.86 6.16 27.50
N THR A 290 -8.50 6.38 26.24
CA THR A 290 -8.79 7.58 25.47
C THR A 290 -10.29 7.74 25.23
N SER A 291 -10.76 8.95 24.95
CA SER A 291 -12.11 9.05 24.39
C SER A 291 -12.07 8.39 23.01
N VAL A 292 -13.00 7.46 22.73
CA VAL A 292 -13.19 6.80 21.40
C VAL A 292 -13.10 7.79 20.23
N TYR A 293 -13.47 9.03 20.51
CA TYR A 293 -13.43 10.17 19.61
C TYR A 293 -12.02 10.49 19.09
N SER A 294 -10.97 10.36 19.91
CA SER A 294 -9.59 10.71 19.54
C SER A 294 -9.00 9.78 18.47
N GLY A 295 -9.20 8.45 18.60
CA GLY A 295 -8.79 7.50 17.58
C GLY A 295 -9.59 7.66 16.29
N ILE A 296 -10.91 7.91 16.40
CA ILE A 296 -11.74 8.23 15.22
C ILE A 296 -11.23 9.50 14.52
N LEU A 297 -10.82 10.54 15.26
CA LEU A 297 -10.27 11.75 14.67
C LEU A 297 -8.97 11.50 13.92
N ARG A 298 -8.03 10.73 14.48
CA ARG A 298 -6.78 10.35 13.79
C ARG A 298 -7.06 9.60 12.48
N LEU A 299 -8.02 8.66 12.50
CA LEU A 299 -8.46 7.96 11.29
C LEU A 299 -9.23 8.88 10.32
N SER A 300 -9.93 9.89 10.84
CA SER A 300 -10.63 10.88 10.03
C SER A 300 -9.68 11.81 9.27
N ASP A 301 -8.58 12.21 9.90
CA ASP A 301 -7.53 13.02 9.27
C ASP A 301 -6.89 12.24 8.12
N LEU A 302 -6.52 10.98 8.38
CA LEU A 302 -6.01 10.07 7.35
C LEU A 302 -7.00 9.93 6.18
N ARG A 303 -8.29 9.76 6.47
CA ARG A 303 -9.32 9.62 5.45
C ARG A 303 -9.53 10.91 4.66
N ALA A 304 -9.46 12.06 5.33
CA ALA A 304 -9.61 13.36 4.69
C ALA A 304 -8.43 13.66 3.76
N GLU A 305 -7.22 13.25 4.12
CA GLU A 305 -6.00 13.42 3.33
C GLU A 305 -5.90 12.39 2.18
N ALA A 306 -6.43 11.18 2.37
CA ALA A 306 -6.46 10.11 1.36
C ALA A 306 -7.87 9.50 1.15
N PRO A 307 -8.85 10.26 0.61
CA PRO A 307 -10.26 9.86 0.53
C PRO A 307 -10.55 8.76 -0.49
N ASN A 308 -9.64 8.51 -1.43
CA ASN A 308 -9.77 7.42 -2.40
C ASN A 308 -8.95 6.18 -2.00
N SER A 309 -8.31 6.19 -0.83
CA SER A 309 -7.68 5.00 -0.26
C SER A 309 -8.71 3.90 0.02
N ASN A 310 -8.29 2.65 -0.09
CA ASN A 310 -9.16 1.48 0.01
C ASN A 310 -8.67 0.44 1.05
N TYR A 311 -7.58 0.71 1.77
CA TYR A 311 -7.09 -0.18 2.80
C TYR A 311 -8.03 -0.17 4.01
N PRO A 312 -8.26 -1.33 4.65
CA PRO A 312 -9.16 -1.44 5.79
C PRO A 312 -8.57 -0.74 7.03
N LEU A 313 -9.44 -0.01 7.74
CA LEU A 313 -9.13 0.70 8.98
C LEU A 313 -9.85 0.04 10.15
N PHE A 314 -9.18 -0.06 11.29
CA PHE A 314 -9.74 -0.72 12.47
C PHE A 314 -9.67 0.16 13.71
N ILE A 315 -10.76 0.14 14.47
CA ILE A 315 -10.75 0.53 15.88
C ILE A 315 -10.73 -0.74 16.71
N VAL A 316 -9.66 -0.92 17.47
CA VAL A 316 -9.41 -2.07 18.33
C VAL A 316 -9.76 -1.67 19.77
N ALA A 317 -10.82 -2.23 20.33
CA ALA A 317 -11.28 -1.86 21.66
C ALA A 317 -11.92 -3.04 22.42
N SER A 318 -12.19 -2.85 23.71
CA SER A 318 -12.96 -3.80 24.50
C SER A 318 -14.42 -3.89 24.03
N GLU A 319 -15.08 -5.03 24.29
CA GLU A 319 -16.45 -5.29 23.84
C GLU A 319 -17.48 -4.30 24.38
N ASP A 320 -17.29 -3.81 25.61
CA ASP A 320 -18.16 -2.79 26.21
C ASP A 320 -18.12 -1.45 25.46
N ARG A 321 -17.04 -1.16 24.72
CA ARG A 321 -16.88 0.05 23.90
C ARG A 321 -17.48 -0.12 22.50
N ARG A 322 -17.78 -1.34 22.04
CA ARG A 322 -18.31 -1.64 20.69
C ARG A 322 -19.50 -0.76 20.31
N ARG A 323 -20.50 -0.68 21.20
CA ARG A 323 -21.70 0.14 20.95
C ARG A 323 -21.34 1.61 20.78
N LYS A 324 -20.48 2.15 21.65
CA LYS A 324 -20.04 3.54 21.61
C LYS A 324 -19.28 3.85 20.32
N VAL A 325 -18.39 2.95 19.88
CA VAL A 325 -17.69 3.09 18.59
C VAL A 325 -18.68 3.22 17.44
N PHE A 326 -19.68 2.34 17.37
CA PHE A 326 -20.68 2.40 16.31
C PHE A 326 -21.60 3.62 16.39
N GLU A 327 -21.95 4.08 17.60
CA GLU A 327 -22.70 5.32 17.79
C GLU A 327 -21.90 6.54 17.30
N GLU A 328 -20.62 6.62 17.63
CA GLU A 328 -19.75 7.69 17.15
C GLU A 328 -19.60 7.63 15.62
N LEU A 329 -19.31 6.47 15.03
CA LEU A 329 -19.15 6.34 13.57
C LEU A 329 -20.42 6.71 12.78
N ARG A 330 -21.62 6.55 13.37
CA ARG A 330 -22.90 6.96 12.76
C ARG A 330 -23.17 8.46 12.83
N ARG A 331 -22.36 9.24 13.56
CA ARG A 331 -22.54 10.68 13.62
C ARG A 331 -22.41 11.27 12.22
N PRO A 332 -23.30 12.18 11.80
CA PRO A 332 -23.27 12.76 10.45
C PRO A 332 -21.91 13.36 10.05
N THR A 333 -21.13 13.85 11.01
CA THR A 333 -19.76 14.35 10.82
C THR A 333 -18.81 13.27 10.29
N PHE A 334 -18.97 12.02 10.73
CA PHE A 334 -18.10 10.89 10.37
C PHE A 334 -18.72 10.01 9.27
N SER A 335 -20.04 9.84 9.28
CA SER A 335 -20.75 9.03 8.28
C SER A 335 -21.14 9.79 7.02
N GLY A 336 -20.90 11.10 6.98
CA GLY A 336 -21.26 11.94 5.84
C GLY A 336 -20.50 11.57 4.56
N PRO A 337 -20.99 12.03 3.38
CA PRO A 337 -20.43 11.68 2.07
C PRO A 337 -18.93 11.97 1.90
N CYS A 338 -18.38 12.91 2.68
CA CYS A 338 -16.98 13.31 2.60
C CYS A 338 -16.02 12.28 3.21
N LEU A 339 -16.38 11.64 4.33
CA LEU A 339 -15.48 10.73 5.04
C LEU A 339 -15.93 9.27 4.95
N ARG A 340 -17.25 9.02 5.03
CA ARG A 340 -17.86 7.68 5.01
C ARG A 340 -17.19 6.71 5.99
N LEU A 341 -16.78 7.20 7.18
CA LEU A 341 -16.00 6.40 8.13
C LEU A 341 -16.76 5.16 8.62
N ASN A 342 -18.08 5.23 8.72
CA ASN A 342 -18.94 4.10 9.06
C ASN A 342 -18.86 2.94 8.06
N GLU A 343 -18.42 3.20 6.83
CA GLU A 343 -18.32 2.20 5.77
C GLU A 343 -16.92 1.59 5.67
N VAL A 344 -15.91 2.35 6.07
CA VAL A 344 -14.49 1.99 5.92
C VAL A 344 -13.88 1.46 7.22
N ILE A 345 -14.25 2.05 8.36
CA ILE A 345 -13.74 1.65 9.67
C ILE A 345 -14.52 0.44 10.18
N ARG A 346 -13.77 -0.58 10.61
CA ARG A 346 -14.29 -1.79 11.25
C ARG A 346 -13.93 -1.81 12.73
N PHE A 347 -14.80 -2.39 13.54
CA PHE A 347 -14.52 -2.68 14.93
C PHE A 347 -13.84 -4.04 15.07
N LEU A 348 -12.77 -4.11 15.86
CA LEU A 348 -12.11 -5.37 16.22
C LEU A 348 -12.02 -5.49 17.74
N GLY A 349 -12.74 -6.45 18.31
CA GLY A 349 -12.76 -6.69 19.74
C GLY A 349 -11.45 -7.27 20.28
N TYR A 350 -11.08 -6.90 21.52
CA TYR A 350 -9.91 -7.44 22.22
C TYR A 350 -9.94 -8.97 22.32
N GLU A 351 -11.08 -9.55 22.70
CA GLU A 351 -11.22 -11.00 22.82
C GLU A 351 -11.02 -11.70 21.47
N LYS A 352 -11.53 -11.11 20.38
CA LYS A 352 -11.35 -11.67 19.05
C LYS A 352 -9.90 -11.61 18.60
N LEU A 353 -9.22 -10.50 18.86
CA LEU A 353 -7.79 -10.34 18.57
C LEU A 353 -6.95 -11.34 19.38
N ARG A 354 -7.26 -11.53 20.68
CA ARG A 354 -6.61 -12.54 21.53
C ARG A 354 -6.80 -13.94 20.96
N GLU A 355 -8.02 -14.33 20.59
CA GLU A 355 -8.33 -15.64 19.98
C GLU A 355 -7.52 -15.89 18.70
N ILE A 356 -7.47 -14.90 17.80
CA ILE A 356 -6.73 -14.99 16.53
C ILE A 356 -5.22 -15.11 16.80
N ASP A 357 -4.67 -14.30 17.71
CA ASP A 357 -3.25 -14.36 18.07
C ASP A 357 -2.88 -15.70 18.73
N GLU A 358 -3.68 -16.21 19.67
CA GLU A 358 -3.44 -17.50 20.31
C GLU A 358 -3.53 -18.67 19.31
N SER A 359 -4.54 -18.68 18.44
CA SER A 359 -4.66 -19.72 17.41
C SER A 359 -3.51 -19.67 16.39
N SER A 360 -2.97 -18.49 16.10
CA SER A 360 -1.82 -18.32 15.21
C SER A 360 -0.51 -18.86 15.78
N LYS A 361 -0.38 -19.06 17.11
CA LYS A 361 0.84 -19.63 17.73
C LYS A 361 1.14 -21.04 17.26
N ILE A 362 0.11 -21.78 16.83
CA ILE A 362 0.22 -23.18 16.39
C ILE A 362 0.38 -23.25 14.87
N ALA A 363 -0.01 -22.20 14.14
CA ALA A 363 0.05 -22.15 12.68
C ALA A 363 1.47 -21.82 12.19
N LYS A 364 1.92 -22.48 11.11
CA LYS A 364 3.20 -22.19 10.46
C LYS A 364 3.17 -20.93 9.60
N ASP A 365 2.01 -20.59 9.06
CA ASP A 365 1.76 -19.39 8.25
C ASP A 365 0.42 -18.78 8.69
N PHE A 366 0.37 -17.44 8.81
CA PHE A 366 -0.84 -16.70 9.13
C PHE A 366 -1.27 -15.87 7.91
N ASP A 367 -2.50 -16.05 7.44
CA ASP A 367 -3.07 -15.19 6.40
C ASP A 367 -3.66 -13.93 7.07
N ALA A 368 -3.11 -12.76 6.73
CA ALA A 368 -3.60 -11.45 7.19
C ALA A 368 -5.12 -11.30 7.02
N ASN A 369 -5.69 -11.87 5.96
CA ASN A 369 -7.12 -11.77 5.67
C ASN A 369 -7.99 -12.36 6.79
N VAL A 370 -7.47 -13.30 7.59
CA VAL A 370 -8.20 -13.84 8.75
C VAL A 370 -8.48 -12.74 9.77
N LEU A 371 -7.49 -11.89 10.08
CA LEU A 371 -7.69 -10.75 10.97
C LEU A 371 -8.55 -9.68 10.31
N LEU A 372 -8.25 -9.34 9.05
CA LEU A 372 -8.94 -8.26 8.36
C LEU A 372 -10.44 -8.55 8.14
N ALA A 373 -10.79 -9.82 7.92
CA ALA A 373 -12.18 -10.26 7.78
C ALA A 373 -12.91 -10.36 9.12
N ALA A 374 -12.20 -10.46 10.25
CA ALA A 374 -12.81 -10.53 11.58
C ALA A 374 -13.40 -9.20 12.06
N GLY A 375 -13.05 -8.09 11.40
CA GLY A 375 -13.60 -6.78 11.73
C GLY A 375 -15.07 -6.64 11.41
N GLU A 376 -15.82 -6.16 12.39
CA GLU A 376 -17.24 -5.88 12.28
C GLU A 376 -17.49 -4.50 11.64
N GLY A 377 -18.26 -4.47 10.55
CA GLY A 377 -18.75 -3.20 10.00
C GLY A 377 -19.84 -2.60 10.87
N VAL A 378 -20.07 -1.29 10.75
CA VAL A 378 -21.20 -0.63 11.39
C VAL A 378 -22.50 -1.22 10.83
N PRO A 379 -23.37 -1.83 11.66
CA PRO A 379 -24.62 -2.41 11.18
C PRO A 379 -25.47 -1.37 10.46
N LEU A 380 -26.00 -1.75 9.29
CA LEU A 380 -27.01 -0.97 8.57
C LEU A 380 -28.24 -0.79 9.49
N ALA A 381 -28.72 0.44 9.56
CA ALA A 381 -29.88 0.81 10.36
C ALA A 381 -31.17 0.24 9.80
#